data_AF-L8HF82-F1
#
_entry.id   AF-L8HF82-F1
#
_cell.length_a   1.000
_cell.length_b   1.000
_cell.length_c   1.000
_cell.angle_alpha   90.00
_cell.angle_beta   90.00
_cell.angle_gamma   90.00
#
_symmetry.space_group_name_H-M   'P 1'
#
loop_
_entity.id
_entity.type
_entity.pdbx_description
1 polymer ?
#
loop_
_entity_poly.entity_id
_entity_poly.type
_entity_poly.pdbx_seq_one_letter_code
_entity_poly.pdbx_strand_id
1 'polypeptide(L)'
;MPVSGALTQLAAQGPQNRYLTVDPQITFFKGTYKRHSMFSMVEVENTFSGATGAGRKLTATIARSGDLVAQCYFYTELGHIKYASDMVNDGFVNNSAYYTNSVGHAMIETVGIDIGGNTFDEHTGEFLEIWERLTSSSGKRLGQMVGYAETTGQLIEYGFQTQHLYYHEAKLTVRTRALDKLIVRSGEANNPATLAMPGEISNMLILVNYIFLDTLERRMFAQQMHEYLIDQVQFTGAEPHTGSTSQAIRLQFNHPVKEIFG
;
A
#
# COMPACT_ATOMS: atom_id res chain seq x y z
N MET A 1 -19.65 58.61 -19.08
CA MET A 1 -19.54 57.81 -17.84
C MET A 1 -18.35 56.88 -18.00
N PRO A 2 -17.41 56.79 -17.03
CA PRO A 2 -16.29 55.87 -17.16
C PRO A 2 -16.83 54.45 -17.08
N VAL A 3 -16.67 53.68 -18.16
CA VAL A 3 -17.04 52.27 -18.19
C VAL A 3 -15.99 51.50 -17.41
N SER A 4 -16.42 50.72 -16.41
CA SER A 4 -15.54 49.88 -15.59
C SER A 4 -14.72 48.92 -16.47
N GLY A 5 -13.42 48.76 -16.17
CA GLY A 5 -12.48 47.99 -16.99
C GLY A 5 -12.92 46.55 -17.29
N ALA A 6 -13.61 45.90 -16.34
CA ALA A 6 -14.14 44.54 -16.53
C ALA A 6 -15.29 44.47 -17.56
N LEU A 7 -16.14 45.49 -17.62
CA LEU A 7 -17.24 45.55 -18.59
C LEU A 7 -16.73 45.82 -20.00
N THR A 8 -15.69 46.65 -20.13
CA THR A 8 -15.01 46.87 -21.41
C THR A 8 -14.36 45.59 -21.93
N GLN A 9 -13.77 44.78 -21.05
CA GLN A 9 -13.20 43.48 -21.42
C GLN A 9 -14.28 42.49 -21.90
N LEU A 10 -15.46 42.48 -21.29
CA LEU A 10 -16.57 41.61 -21.70
C LEU A 10 -17.20 42.04 -23.04
N ALA A 11 -17.23 43.35 -23.31
CA ALA A 11 -17.75 43.92 -24.56
C ALA A 11 -16.80 43.73 -25.75
N ALA A 12 -15.52 43.48 -25.52
CA ALA A 12 -14.53 43.20 -26.55
C ALA A 12 -14.69 41.77 -27.10
N GLN A 13 -15.63 41.58 -28.04
CA GLN A 13 -15.83 40.31 -28.74
C GLN A 13 -15.21 40.33 -30.13
N GLY A 14 -14.39 39.31 -30.42
CA GLY A 14 -13.78 39.09 -31.74
C GLY A 14 -14.28 37.82 -32.43
N PRO A 15 -13.98 37.63 -33.72
CA PRO A 15 -14.34 36.41 -34.46
C PRO A 15 -13.81 35.11 -33.83
N GLN A 16 -12.74 35.18 -33.05
CA GLN A 16 -12.14 34.05 -32.35
C GLN A 16 -13.02 33.51 -31.20
N ASN A 17 -13.88 34.35 -30.63
CA ASN A 17 -14.77 33.97 -29.52
C ASN A 17 -15.80 32.92 -29.94
N ARG A 18 -16.04 32.77 -31.25
CA ARG A 18 -16.91 31.73 -31.82
C ARG A 18 -16.53 30.33 -31.36
N TYR A 19 -15.23 30.07 -31.14
CA TYR A 19 -14.74 28.75 -30.73
C TYR A 19 -14.79 28.52 -29.22
N LEU A 20 -15.04 29.57 -28.41
CA LEU A 20 -14.87 29.50 -26.96
C LEU A 20 -16.15 29.87 -26.18
N THR A 21 -16.85 30.93 -26.56
CA THR A 21 -17.86 31.55 -25.67
C THR A 21 -19.19 31.91 -26.33
N VAL A 22 -19.31 31.82 -27.67
CA VAL A 22 -20.52 32.25 -28.39
C VAL A 22 -21.70 31.28 -28.23
N ASP A 23 -21.43 29.97 -28.05
CA ASP A 23 -22.45 28.97 -27.73
C ASP A 23 -21.96 28.07 -26.58
N PRO A 24 -22.02 28.57 -25.33
CA PRO A 24 -21.40 27.90 -24.19
C PRO A 24 -22.19 26.65 -23.77
N GLN A 25 -21.55 25.48 -23.84
CA GLN A 25 -22.13 24.20 -23.39
C GLN A 25 -21.88 23.92 -21.91
N ILE A 26 -20.98 24.67 -21.27
CA ILE A 26 -20.63 24.54 -19.85
C ILE A 26 -20.54 25.92 -19.20
N THR A 27 -20.66 25.96 -17.87
CA THR A 27 -20.44 27.17 -17.08
C THR A 27 -19.60 26.87 -15.85
N PHE A 28 -18.71 27.79 -15.49
CA PHE A 28 -17.87 27.69 -14.29
C PHE A 28 -18.56 28.23 -13.03
N PHE A 29 -19.70 28.90 -13.17
CA PHE A 29 -20.39 29.54 -12.05
C PHE A 29 -21.50 28.68 -11.43
N LYS A 30 -21.76 27.48 -11.99
CA LYS A 30 -22.79 26.57 -11.49
C LYS A 30 -22.28 25.13 -11.46
N GLY A 31 -21.98 24.65 -10.24
CA GLY A 31 -21.73 23.23 -9.98
C GLY A 31 -23.05 22.45 -9.92
N THR A 32 -23.11 21.31 -10.60
CA THR A 32 -24.21 20.35 -10.45
C THR A 32 -23.65 19.08 -9.82
N TYR A 33 -24.21 18.68 -8.68
CA TYR A 33 -23.85 17.43 -7.99
C TYR A 33 -24.86 16.35 -8.31
N LYS A 34 -24.37 15.17 -8.71
CA LYS A 34 -25.23 13.99 -8.89
C LYS A 34 -25.55 13.41 -7.51
N ARG A 35 -26.83 13.05 -7.30
CA ARG A 35 -27.24 12.30 -6.12
C ARG A 35 -26.71 10.86 -6.24
N HIS A 36 -26.32 10.27 -5.12
CA HIS A 36 -25.92 8.87 -5.01
C HIS A 36 -26.95 8.10 -4.17
N SER A 37 -26.92 6.77 -4.26
CA SER A 37 -27.67 5.89 -3.37
C SER A 37 -27.12 5.98 -1.95
N MET A 38 -27.96 5.64 -0.96
CA MET A 38 -27.54 5.65 0.43
C MET A 38 -26.70 4.40 0.72
N PHE A 39 -25.50 4.61 1.27
CA PHE A 39 -24.64 3.55 1.74
C PHE A 39 -23.93 3.99 3.03
N SER A 40 -23.47 3.03 3.81
CA SER A 40 -22.56 3.28 4.93
C SER A 40 -21.31 2.42 4.81
N MET A 41 -20.21 2.92 5.35
CA MET A 41 -18.92 2.23 5.40
C MET A 41 -18.54 1.97 6.84
N VAL A 42 -18.13 0.75 7.15
CA VAL A 42 -17.66 0.36 8.47
C VAL A 42 -16.44 -0.54 8.32
N GLU A 43 -15.39 -0.20 9.04
CA GLU A 43 -14.19 -1.00 9.15
C GLU A 43 -14.36 -2.06 10.23
N VAL A 44 -14.04 -3.31 9.91
CA VAL A 44 -14.13 -4.44 10.84
C VAL A 44 -12.85 -5.25 10.78
N GLU A 45 -12.36 -5.62 11.96
CA GLU A 45 -11.16 -6.44 12.11
C GLU A 45 -11.46 -7.92 11.77
N ASN A 46 -10.59 -8.52 10.98
CA ASN A 46 -10.57 -9.94 10.68
C ASN A 46 -9.26 -10.54 11.20
N THR A 47 -9.36 -11.62 11.96
CA THR A 47 -8.21 -12.33 12.51
C THR A 47 -7.71 -13.39 11.53
N PHE A 48 -6.41 -13.69 11.62
CA PHE A 48 -5.81 -14.79 10.87
C PHE A 48 -6.10 -16.13 11.51
N SER A 49 -6.28 -17.16 10.68
CA SER A 49 -6.36 -18.54 11.12
C SER A 49 -4.96 -19.13 11.31
N GLY A 50 -4.71 -19.72 12.48
CA GLY A 50 -3.47 -20.40 12.80
C GLY A 50 -2.46 -19.54 13.55
N ALA A 51 -1.21 -20.03 13.62
CA ALA A 51 -0.16 -19.36 14.37
C ALA A 51 0.41 -18.18 13.58
N THR A 52 0.31 -16.98 14.15
CA THR A 52 0.87 -15.75 13.59
C THR A 52 2.38 -15.66 13.85
N GLY A 53 3.09 -14.78 13.14
CA GLY A 53 4.52 -14.54 13.32
C GLY A 53 5.30 -14.36 12.02
N ALA A 54 6.59 -14.03 12.15
CA ALA A 54 7.49 -13.82 11.02
C ALA A 54 7.79 -15.13 10.25
N GLY A 55 7.92 -15.05 8.93
CA GLY A 55 8.26 -16.21 8.08
C GLY A 55 7.11 -17.20 7.88
N ARG A 56 5.86 -16.80 8.18
CA ARG A 56 4.69 -17.68 8.13
C ARG A 56 3.71 -17.23 7.05
N LYS A 57 2.93 -18.20 6.55
CA LYS A 57 1.78 -17.94 5.68
C LYS A 57 0.55 -17.76 6.57
N LEU A 58 -0.07 -16.59 6.49
CA LEU A 58 -1.26 -16.20 7.21
C LEU A 58 -2.44 -16.19 6.24
N THR A 59 -3.55 -16.79 6.63
CA THR A 59 -4.79 -16.76 5.85
C THR A 59 -5.91 -16.28 6.75
N ALA A 60 -6.57 -15.19 6.36
CA ALA A 60 -7.78 -14.72 7.02
C ALA A 60 -9.00 -15.20 6.22
N THR A 61 -10.18 -15.27 6.84
CA THR A 61 -11.43 -15.42 6.09
C THR A 61 -12.19 -14.11 6.22
N ILE A 62 -12.58 -13.50 5.09
CA ILE A 62 -13.41 -12.29 5.11
C ILE A 62 -14.77 -12.66 5.69
N ALA A 63 -15.10 -12.07 6.83
CA ALA A 63 -16.42 -12.21 7.42
C ALA A 63 -17.50 -11.67 6.47
N ARG A 64 -18.68 -12.28 6.45
CA ARG A 64 -19.84 -11.82 5.64
C ARG A 64 -20.61 -10.73 6.39
N SER A 65 -19.89 -9.70 6.84
CA SER A 65 -20.44 -8.65 7.71
C SER A 65 -21.12 -7.52 6.94
N GLY A 66 -20.79 -7.31 5.66
CA GLY A 66 -21.41 -6.31 4.79
C GLY A 66 -21.82 -6.86 3.43
N ASP A 67 -22.32 -5.98 2.56
CA ASP A 67 -22.77 -6.34 1.21
C ASP A 67 -21.63 -6.31 0.19
N LEU A 68 -20.77 -5.29 0.26
CA LEU A 68 -19.56 -5.18 -0.55
C LEU A 68 -18.33 -5.01 0.34
N VAL A 69 -17.18 -5.34 -0.21
CA VAL A 69 -15.87 -5.09 0.40
C VAL A 69 -15.14 -4.05 -0.45
N ALA A 70 -14.58 -3.05 0.21
CA ALA A 70 -13.79 -2.00 -0.41
C ALA A 70 -12.30 -2.22 -0.15
N GLN A 71 -11.68 -1.33 0.62
CA GLN A 71 -10.27 -1.37 0.94
C GLN A 71 -10.01 -2.31 2.12
N CYS A 72 -8.90 -3.06 2.02
CA CYS A 72 -8.40 -3.91 3.08
C CYS A 72 -7.05 -3.39 3.54
N TYR A 73 -6.83 -3.37 4.85
CA TYR A 73 -5.57 -2.99 5.46
C TYR A 73 -4.95 -4.16 6.21
N PHE A 74 -3.64 -4.35 6.09
CA PHE A 74 -2.91 -5.29 6.93
C PHE A 74 -2.28 -4.54 8.08
N TYR A 75 -2.61 -4.93 9.30
CA TYR A 75 -2.06 -4.37 10.52
C TYR A 75 -1.12 -5.35 11.19
N THR A 76 -0.01 -4.84 11.70
CA THR A 76 0.90 -5.58 12.56
C THR A 76 1.54 -4.68 13.60
N GLU A 77 1.96 -5.29 14.70
CA GLU A 77 2.84 -4.66 15.68
C GLU A 77 4.26 -5.17 15.53
N LEU A 78 5.21 -4.24 15.58
CA LEU A 78 6.64 -4.52 15.54
C LEU A 78 7.24 -4.19 16.91
N GLY A 79 7.82 -5.20 17.56
CA GLY A 79 8.49 -5.09 18.84
C GLY A 79 9.83 -4.33 18.73
N HIS A 80 10.27 -3.75 19.83
CA HIS A 80 11.52 -3.01 19.87
C HIS A 80 12.74 -3.94 19.84
N ILE A 81 13.83 -3.47 19.22
CA ILE A 81 15.14 -4.11 19.24
C ILE A 81 15.93 -3.57 20.43
N LYS A 82 16.51 -4.43 21.27
CA LYS A 82 17.40 -4.03 22.38
C LYS A 82 18.71 -4.80 22.33
N TYR A 83 19.82 -4.06 22.45
CA TYR A 83 21.14 -4.66 22.62
C TYR A 83 21.28 -5.34 23.98
N ALA A 84 22.13 -6.37 24.06
CA ALA A 84 22.60 -6.87 25.34
C ALA A 84 23.36 -5.78 26.11
N SER A 85 23.28 -5.81 27.45
CA SER A 85 23.94 -4.86 28.36
C SER A 85 25.45 -4.77 28.17
N ASP A 86 26.05 -5.83 27.61
CA ASP A 86 27.49 -5.99 27.50
C ASP A 86 28.04 -5.32 26.23
N MET A 87 27.16 -4.83 25.35
CA MET A 87 27.54 -4.14 24.11
C MET A 87 27.86 -2.67 24.40
N VAL A 88 29.12 -2.29 24.23
CA VAL A 88 29.58 -0.90 24.42
C VAL A 88 29.64 -0.19 23.06
N ASN A 89 28.93 0.93 22.92
CA ASN A 89 29.14 1.87 21.83
C ASN A 89 30.24 2.87 22.25
N ASP A 90 31.50 2.49 22.03
CA ASP A 90 32.73 3.23 22.44
C ASP A 90 33.25 4.17 21.34
N GLY A 91 32.47 4.47 20.30
CA GLY A 91 32.90 5.33 19.18
C GLY A 91 33.94 4.70 18.23
N PHE A 92 34.62 3.62 18.63
CA PHE A 92 35.45 2.76 17.76
C PHE A 92 34.65 1.60 17.15
N VAL A 93 33.70 1.04 17.91
CA VAL A 93 32.75 0.02 17.46
C VAL A 93 31.35 0.63 17.57
N ASN A 94 30.74 0.92 16.42
CA ASN A 94 29.38 1.46 16.35
C ASN A 94 28.41 0.31 16.09
N ASN A 95 27.90 -0.28 17.17
CA ASN A 95 26.88 -1.31 17.14
C ASN A 95 25.53 -0.65 16.84
N SER A 96 24.96 -0.98 15.69
CA SER A 96 23.62 -0.55 15.30
C SER A 96 22.79 -1.74 14.83
N ALA A 97 21.53 -1.79 15.26
CA ALA A 97 20.52 -2.72 14.82
C ALA A 97 19.21 -1.93 14.67
N TYR A 98 18.63 -1.99 13.48
CA TYR A 98 17.41 -1.27 13.13
C TYR A 98 16.66 -2.03 12.04
N TYR A 99 15.37 -1.73 11.89
CA TYR A 99 14.57 -2.33 10.82
C TYR A 99 14.92 -1.74 9.47
N THR A 100 14.80 -2.56 8.42
CA THR A 100 14.97 -2.11 7.04
C THR A 100 13.99 -0.98 6.72
N ASN A 101 14.38 -0.11 5.80
CA ASN A 101 13.50 0.98 5.37
C ASN A 101 12.22 0.42 4.71
N SER A 102 11.09 1.10 4.90
CA SER A 102 9.77 0.61 4.48
C SER A 102 9.49 -0.81 4.99
N VAL A 103 9.74 -1.07 6.29
CA VAL A 103 9.61 -2.40 6.90
C VAL A 103 8.24 -3.04 6.66
N GLY A 104 7.17 -2.25 6.55
CA GLY A 104 5.83 -2.73 6.21
C GLY A 104 5.77 -3.45 4.86
N HIS A 105 6.40 -2.89 3.82
CA HIS A 105 6.49 -3.52 2.50
C HIS A 105 7.50 -4.67 2.50
N ALA A 106 8.66 -4.49 3.15
CA ALA A 106 9.71 -5.50 3.17
C ALA A 106 9.34 -6.77 3.96
N MET A 107 8.50 -6.62 4.98
CA MET A 107 7.95 -7.72 5.78
C MET A 107 7.04 -8.61 4.96
N ILE A 108 6.38 -8.06 3.95
CA ILE A 108 5.48 -8.80 3.08
C ILE A 108 6.30 -9.50 2.00
N GLU A 109 6.24 -10.83 1.96
CA GLU A 109 6.79 -11.58 0.83
C GLU A 109 5.78 -11.57 -0.33
N THR A 110 4.58 -12.10 -0.07
CA THR A 110 3.48 -12.09 -1.03
C THR A 110 2.13 -11.86 -0.37
N VAL A 111 1.21 -11.24 -1.10
CA VAL A 111 -0.16 -10.91 -0.69
C VAL A 111 -1.09 -11.30 -1.84
N GLY A 112 -1.91 -12.32 -1.63
CA GLY A 112 -2.77 -12.91 -2.65
C GLY A 112 -4.23 -13.00 -2.23
N ILE A 113 -5.15 -12.90 -3.20
CA ILE A 113 -6.58 -13.09 -2.96
C ILE A 113 -7.00 -14.41 -3.59
N ASP A 114 -7.56 -15.28 -2.77
CA ASP A 114 -8.06 -16.59 -3.19
C ASP A 114 -9.60 -16.55 -3.25
N ILE A 115 -10.17 -16.85 -4.41
CA ILE A 115 -11.62 -16.90 -4.63
C ILE A 115 -11.99 -18.29 -5.12
N GLY A 116 -12.88 -18.99 -4.39
CA GLY A 116 -13.34 -20.31 -4.78
C GLY A 116 -12.23 -21.37 -4.84
N GLY A 117 -11.14 -21.20 -4.08
CA GLY A 117 -10.01 -22.12 -4.02
C GLY A 117 -8.89 -21.86 -5.04
N ASN A 118 -9.05 -20.85 -5.91
CA ASN A 118 -8.02 -20.44 -6.85
C ASN A 118 -7.44 -19.08 -6.46
N THR A 119 -6.12 -18.94 -6.57
CA THR A 119 -5.44 -17.64 -6.44
C THR A 119 -5.76 -16.79 -7.64
N PHE A 120 -6.41 -15.66 -7.39
CA PHE A 120 -6.94 -14.78 -8.42
C PHE A 120 -5.96 -13.66 -8.78
N ASP A 121 -5.25 -13.13 -7.80
CA ASP A 121 -4.19 -12.13 -8.00
C ASP A 121 -3.21 -12.15 -6.81
N GLU A 122 -1.93 -11.92 -7.06
CA GLU A 122 -0.85 -11.98 -6.07
C GLU A 122 0.15 -10.83 -6.28
N HIS A 123 0.40 -10.07 -5.22
CA HIS A 123 1.35 -8.96 -5.18
C HIS A 123 2.55 -9.31 -4.30
N THR A 124 3.73 -8.82 -4.66
CA THR A 124 4.96 -8.96 -3.84
C THR A 124 5.22 -7.69 -3.04
N GLY A 125 5.92 -7.79 -1.90
CA GLY A 125 6.35 -6.61 -1.13
C GLY A 125 7.16 -5.59 -1.96
N GLU A 126 7.95 -6.08 -2.91
CA GLU A 126 8.75 -5.24 -3.81
C GLU A 126 7.89 -4.46 -4.79
N PHE A 127 6.87 -5.11 -5.38
CA PHE A 127 5.90 -4.43 -6.24
C PHE A 127 5.20 -3.29 -5.49
N LEU A 128 4.87 -3.51 -4.22
CA LEU A 128 4.17 -2.53 -3.39
C LEU A 128 5.03 -1.30 -3.10
N GLU A 129 6.33 -1.49 -2.83
CA GLU A 129 7.26 -0.35 -2.70
C GLU A 129 7.42 0.39 -4.03
N ILE A 130 7.57 -0.32 -5.15
CA ILE A 130 7.65 0.31 -6.48
C ILE A 130 6.39 1.13 -6.76
N TRP A 131 5.22 0.54 -6.51
CA TRP A 131 3.94 1.18 -6.71
C TRP A 131 3.77 2.43 -5.85
N GLU A 132 4.10 2.37 -4.56
CA GLU A 132 4.07 3.55 -3.68
C GLU A 132 5.02 4.64 -4.18
N ARG A 133 6.22 4.28 -4.66
CA ARG A 133 7.17 5.28 -5.20
C ARG A 133 6.67 5.96 -6.46
N LEU A 134 5.96 5.26 -7.31
CA LEU A 134 5.48 5.76 -8.60
C LEU A 134 4.17 6.53 -8.48
N THR A 135 3.24 6.05 -7.65
CA THR A 135 1.88 6.62 -7.59
C THR A 135 1.72 7.68 -6.51
N SER A 136 2.57 7.67 -5.49
CA SER A 136 2.32 8.49 -4.30
C SER A 136 2.77 9.94 -4.46
N SER A 137 1.81 10.86 -4.35
CA SER A 137 2.03 12.30 -4.35
C SER A 137 2.60 12.81 -3.03
N SER A 138 3.43 13.85 -3.07
CA SER A 138 3.94 14.52 -1.86
C SER A 138 2.78 14.92 -0.92
N GLY A 139 2.80 14.40 0.31
CA GLY A 139 1.75 14.62 1.32
C GLY A 139 0.72 13.49 1.48
N LYS A 140 0.66 12.53 0.56
CA LYS A 140 -0.19 11.31 0.68
C LYS A 140 0.63 10.03 0.86
N ARG A 141 1.95 10.16 0.99
CA ARG A 141 2.85 9.03 1.15
C ARG A 141 2.54 8.25 2.40
N LEU A 142 2.48 6.94 2.26
CA LEU A 142 2.21 6.03 3.38
C LEU A 142 3.30 6.14 4.45
N GLY A 143 4.52 6.55 4.11
CA GLY A 143 5.51 7.12 5.04
C GLY A 143 5.61 6.36 6.37
N GLN A 144 5.10 6.98 7.43
CA GLN A 144 5.10 6.43 8.79
C GLN A 144 4.30 5.12 8.92
N MET A 145 3.23 4.92 8.14
CA MET A 145 2.39 3.71 8.18
C MET A 145 3.12 2.45 7.71
N VAL A 146 4.17 2.61 6.91
CA VAL A 146 5.01 1.51 6.39
C VAL A 146 6.39 1.49 7.09
N GLY A 147 6.63 2.41 8.02
CA GLY A 147 7.92 2.56 8.68
C GLY A 147 9.01 3.10 7.74
N TYR A 148 8.63 3.96 6.80
CA TYR A 148 9.59 4.66 5.95
C TYR A 148 10.27 5.79 6.73
N ALA A 149 11.59 5.86 6.63
CA ALA A 149 12.40 6.95 7.18
C ALA A 149 13.37 7.48 6.13
N GLU A 150 13.70 8.77 6.26
CA GLU A 150 14.60 9.47 5.33
C GLU A 150 16.07 9.34 5.75
N THR A 151 16.32 9.07 7.04
CA THR A 151 17.69 8.96 7.59
C THR A 151 17.87 7.70 8.42
N THR A 152 19.10 7.18 8.45
CA THR A 152 19.45 6.02 9.28
C THR A 152 19.26 6.29 10.77
N GLY A 153 19.44 7.53 11.23
CA GLY A 153 19.19 7.91 12.64
C GLY A 153 17.74 7.71 13.05
N GLN A 154 16.79 8.06 12.17
CA GLN A 154 15.36 7.81 12.39
C GLN A 154 15.02 6.33 12.40
N LEU A 155 15.63 5.52 11.53
CA LEU A 155 15.43 4.06 11.52
C LEU A 155 15.89 3.42 12.84
N ILE A 156 17.00 3.90 13.40
CA ILE A 156 17.51 3.47 14.70
C ILE A 156 16.53 3.83 15.81
N GLU A 157 16.01 5.07 15.83
CA GLU A 157 15.00 5.50 16.81
C GLU A 157 13.72 4.67 16.73
N TYR A 158 13.22 4.47 15.51
CA TYR A 158 12.04 3.65 15.24
C TYR A 158 12.26 2.19 15.66
N GLY A 159 13.46 1.65 15.50
CA GLY A 159 13.82 0.31 15.97
C GLY A 159 13.73 0.12 17.49
N PHE A 160 13.86 1.18 18.28
CA PHE A 160 13.75 1.12 19.75
C PHE A 160 12.31 1.28 20.28
N GLN A 161 11.36 1.59 19.41
CA GLN A 161 9.95 1.81 19.78
C GLN A 161 9.06 0.69 19.21
N THR A 162 7.92 0.44 19.87
CA THR A 162 6.88 -0.41 19.30
C THR A 162 6.19 0.35 18.16
N GLN A 163 6.07 -0.27 16.98
CA GLN A 163 5.43 0.35 15.82
C GLN A 163 4.12 -0.33 15.46
N HIS A 164 3.13 0.48 15.10
CA HIS A 164 1.84 0.04 14.56
C HIS A 164 1.82 0.36 13.07
N LEU A 165 1.82 -0.66 12.23
CA LEU A 165 1.91 -0.48 10.78
C LEU A 165 0.57 -0.81 10.14
N TYR A 166 0.14 0.04 9.21
CA TYR A 166 -1.09 -0.15 8.44
C TYR A 166 -0.72 -0.16 6.97
N TYR A 167 -0.98 -1.27 6.31
CA TYR A 167 -0.65 -1.45 4.91
C TYR A 167 -1.92 -1.39 4.06
N HIS A 168 -1.92 -0.63 2.97
CA HIS A 168 -3.06 -0.51 2.06
C HIS A 168 -2.99 -1.59 0.96
N GLU A 169 -4.10 -2.28 0.68
CA GLU A 169 -4.24 -3.38 -0.30
C GLU A 169 -3.96 -4.80 0.22
N ALA A 170 -4.48 -5.15 1.40
CA ALA A 170 -4.38 -6.52 1.91
C ALA A 170 -5.29 -7.50 1.14
N LYS A 171 -4.66 -8.46 0.46
CA LYS A 171 -5.31 -9.63 -0.15
C LYS A 171 -5.20 -10.83 0.80
N LEU A 172 -6.25 -11.65 0.83
CA LEU A 172 -6.66 -12.56 1.93
C LEU A 172 -5.59 -13.54 2.47
N THR A 173 -4.57 -13.81 1.69
CA THR A 173 -3.44 -14.67 2.05
C THR A 173 -2.18 -13.81 2.06
N VAL A 174 -1.59 -13.62 3.25
CA VAL A 174 -0.37 -12.84 3.44
C VAL A 174 0.77 -13.78 3.84
N ARG A 175 1.88 -13.78 3.11
CA ARG A 175 3.11 -14.45 3.51
C ARG A 175 4.08 -13.43 4.06
N THR A 176 4.47 -13.59 5.32
CA THR A 176 5.46 -12.73 5.96
C THR A 176 6.87 -13.28 5.75
N ARG A 177 7.84 -12.38 5.60
CA ARG A 177 9.26 -12.69 5.52
C ARG A 177 9.80 -13.00 6.92
N ALA A 178 10.86 -13.80 7.00
CA ALA A 178 11.53 -14.08 8.27
C ALA A 178 12.13 -12.81 8.88
N LEU A 179 12.06 -12.68 10.21
CA LEU A 179 12.48 -11.48 10.95
C LEU A 179 13.94 -11.09 10.68
N ASP A 180 14.84 -12.07 10.55
CA ASP A 180 16.27 -11.82 10.32
C ASP A 180 16.54 -11.08 9.00
N LYS A 181 15.65 -11.22 8.00
CA LYS A 181 15.75 -10.48 6.73
C LYS A 181 15.21 -9.05 6.81
N LEU A 182 14.62 -8.66 7.94
CA LEU A 182 14.03 -7.33 8.15
C LEU A 182 14.90 -6.44 9.02
N ILE A 183 15.96 -6.99 9.63
CA ILE A 183 16.82 -6.26 10.56
C ILE A 183 18.18 -6.06 9.89
N VAL A 184 18.61 -4.80 9.82
CA VAL A 184 19.96 -4.42 9.42
C VAL A 184 20.79 -4.30 10.68
N ARG A 185 21.95 -4.96 10.69
CA ARG A 185 22.89 -4.96 11.83
C ARG A 185 24.27 -4.50 11.38
N SER A 186 25.01 -3.86 12.29
CA SER A 186 26.41 -3.43 12.08
C SER A 186 27.26 -3.67 13.33
N GLY A 187 28.57 -3.89 13.14
CA GLY A 187 29.51 -4.12 14.24
C GLY A 187 29.32 -5.50 14.88
N GLU A 188 29.45 -5.57 16.20
CA GLU A 188 29.24 -6.78 17.01
C GLU A 188 27.75 -7.19 17.10
N ALA A 189 26.83 -6.30 16.70
CA ALA A 189 25.42 -6.64 16.51
C ALA A 189 25.19 -7.60 15.33
N ASN A 190 26.19 -7.87 14.47
CA ASN A 190 26.07 -8.84 13.38
C ASN A 190 25.77 -10.27 13.87
N ASN A 191 26.16 -10.61 15.10
CA ASN A 191 25.80 -11.90 15.69
C ASN A 191 24.39 -11.81 16.31
N PRO A 192 23.37 -12.56 15.80
CA PRO A 192 22.01 -12.49 16.34
C PRO A 192 21.91 -12.82 17.85
N ALA A 193 22.88 -13.57 18.38
CA ALA A 193 22.94 -13.92 19.81
C ALA A 193 23.32 -12.74 20.73
N THR A 194 23.77 -11.60 20.18
CA THR A 194 24.20 -10.42 20.98
C THR A 194 23.08 -9.41 21.23
N LEU A 195 21.87 -9.64 20.70
CA LEU A 195 20.68 -8.84 20.99
C LEU A 195 19.91 -9.47 22.15
N ALA A 196 19.63 -8.68 23.20
CA ALA A 196 18.79 -9.11 24.32
C ALA A 196 17.32 -9.28 23.88
N MET A 197 16.86 -8.43 22.95
CA MET A 197 15.60 -8.60 22.26
C MET A 197 15.83 -8.33 20.77
N PRO A 198 15.76 -9.35 19.89
CA PRO A 198 16.02 -9.18 18.46
C PRO A 198 14.85 -8.53 17.71
N GLY A 199 13.80 -8.07 18.39
CA GLY A 199 12.54 -7.66 17.77
C GLY A 199 11.55 -8.83 17.66
N GLU A 200 10.26 -8.50 17.57
CA GLU A 200 9.18 -9.50 17.39
C GLU A 200 8.13 -8.92 16.45
N ILE A 201 7.45 -9.77 15.68
CA ILE A 201 6.27 -9.36 14.93
C ILE A 201 5.05 -10.00 15.58
N SER A 202 4.19 -9.17 16.18
CA SER A 202 3.03 -9.59 16.98
C SER A 202 1.75 -8.90 16.49
N ASN A 203 0.59 -9.35 16.98
CA ASN A 203 -0.72 -8.74 16.74
C ASN A 203 -1.01 -8.43 15.26
N MET A 204 -0.97 -9.47 14.42
CA MET A 204 -1.32 -9.37 13.01
C MET A 204 -2.84 -9.48 12.80
N LEU A 205 -3.44 -8.56 12.07
CA LEU A 205 -4.87 -8.57 11.71
C LEU A 205 -5.09 -7.92 10.34
N ILE A 206 -6.24 -8.21 9.71
CA ILE A 206 -6.69 -7.53 8.49
C ILE A 206 -7.90 -6.68 8.83
N LEU A 207 -7.81 -5.38 8.59
CA LEU A 207 -8.96 -4.49 8.65
C LEU A 207 -9.64 -4.49 7.29
N VAL A 208 -10.94 -4.74 7.25
CA VAL A 208 -11.71 -4.77 6.01
C VAL A 208 -12.79 -3.72 6.08
N ASN A 209 -12.82 -2.82 5.09
CA ASN A 209 -13.86 -1.82 4.97
C ASN A 209 -15.07 -2.40 4.24
N TYR A 210 -16.16 -2.60 4.99
CA TYR A 210 -17.42 -3.13 4.48
C TYR A 210 -18.37 -2.00 4.10
N ILE A 211 -19.01 -2.16 2.95
CA ILE A 211 -20.07 -1.27 2.49
C ILE A 211 -21.43 -1.95 2.73
N PHE A 212 -22.33 -1.20 3.34
CA PHE A 212 -23.73 -1.58 3.53
C PHE A 212 -24.59 -0.78 2.58
N LEU A 213 -25.38 -1.47 1.77
CA LEU A 213 -26.26 -0.86 0.79
C LEU A 213 -27.69 -0.76 1.34
N ASP A 214 -28.44 0.21 0.84
CA ASP A 214 -29.88 0.24 1.09
C ASP A 214 -30.57 -1.00 0.48
N THR A 215 -31.69 -1.39 1.08
CA THR A 215 -32.45 -2.60 0.78
C THR A 215 -32.80 -2.78 -0.70
N LEU A 216 -33.14 -1.70 -1.39
CA LEU A 216 -33.48 -1.73 -2.82
C LEU A 216 -32.23 -1.99 -3.66
N GLU A 217 -31.14 -1.26 -3.40
CA GLU A 217 -29.90 -1.40 -4.14
C GLU A 217 -29.27 -2.77 -3.92
N ARG A 218 -29.23 -3.25 -2.68
CA ARG A 218 -28.80 -4.60 -2.32
C ARG A 218 -29.53 -5.68 -3.12
N ARG A 219 -30.86 -5.54 -3.26
CA ARG A 219 -31.67 -6.50 -4.03
C ARG A 219 -31.35 -6.44 -5.51
N MET A 220 -31.24 -5.24 -6.08
CA MET A 220 -30.87 -5.07 -7.49
C MET A 220 -29.48 -5.66 -7.78
N PHE A 221 -28.52 -5.37 -6.89
CA PHE A 221 -27.16 -5.87 -7.01
C PHE A 221 -27.10 -7.40 -6.91
N ALA A 222 -27.89 -8.04 -6.05
CA ALA A 222 -27.93 -9.50 -5.97
C ALA A 222 -28.61 -10.18 -7.17
N GLN A 223 -29.46 -9.47 -7.92
CA GLN A 223 -30.23 -10.04 -9.04
C GLN A 223 -29.56 -9.84 -10.40
N GLN A 224 -28.79 -8.78 -10.56
CA GLN A 224 -28.14 -8.45 -11.82
C GLN A 224 -26.83 -9.22 -11.98
N MET A 225 -26.51 -9.57 -13.24
CA MET A 225 -25.18 -10.06 -13.58
C MET A 225 -24.24 -8.87 -13.68
N HIS A 226 -23.10 -8.95 -13.00
CA HIS A 226 -22.08 -7.91 -13.00
C HIS A 226 -20.84 -8.38 -13.74
N GLU A 227 -20.31 -7.51 -14.59
CA GLU A 227 -19.02 -7.69 -15.24
C GLU A 227 -18.09 -6.58 -14.77
N TYR A 228 -16.91 -6.97 -14.28
CA TYR A 228 -15.90 -6.03 -13.80
C TYR A 228 -14.66 -6.14 -14.68
N LEU A 229 -14.22 -5.01 -15.21
CA LEU A 229 -12.88 -4.90 -15.76
C LEU A 229 -11.91 -4.69 -14.60
N ILE A 230 -11.02 -5.65 -14.42
CA ILE A 230 -10.02 -5.68 -13.35
C ILE A 230 -8.62 -5.78 -13.94
N ASP A 231 -7.65 -5.39 -13.13
CA ASP A 231 -6.23 -5.52 -13.45
C ASP A 231 -5.60 -6.60 -12.57
N GLN A 232 -4.55 -7.23 -13.08
CA GLN A 232 -3.77 -8.25 -12.39
C GLN A 232 -2.29 -7.94 -12.54
N VAL A 233 -1.51 -8.23 -11.49
CA VAL A 233 -0.07 -8.06 -11.52
C VAL A 233 0.58 -9.37 -11.98
N GLN A 234 1.53 -9.26 -12.90
CA GLN A 234 2.32 -10.40 -13.37
C GLN A 234 3.79 -10.21 -13.02
N PHE A 235 4.36 -11.22 -12.37
CA PHE A 235 5.77 -11.27 -12.01
C PHE A 235 6.35 -12.64 -12.39
N THR A 236 7.35 -12.66 -13.28
CA THR A 236 7.97 -13.90 -13.78
C THR A 236 9.18 -14.36 -12.95
N GLY A 237 9.42 -13.74 -11.79
CA GLY A 237 10.57 -14.03 -10.94
C GLY A 237 11.73 -13.05 -11.15
N ALA A 238 12.69 -13.09 -10.22
CA ALA A 238 13.89 -12.26 -10.29
C ALA A 238 14.87 -12.85 -11.31
N GLU A 239 15.25 -12.04 -12.30
CA GLU A 239 16.29 -12.39 -13.27
C GLU A 239 17.67 -12.03 -12.72
N PRO A 240 18.66 -12.94 -12.75
CA PRO A 240 19.98 -12.67 -12.20
C PRO A 240 20.72 -11.65 -13.05
N HIS A 241 21.26 -10.61 -12.41
CA HIS A 241 22.15 -9.65 -13.05
C HIS A 241 23.59 -10.15 -12.97
N THR A 242 24.18 -10.56 -14.10
CA THR A 242 25.53 -11.16 -14.15
C THR A 242 26.66 -10.13 -14.26
N GLY A 243 26.43 -8.87 -13.88
CA GLY A 243 27.42 -7.79 -13.97
C GLY A 243 27.81 -7.38 -15.40
N SER A 244 27.08 -7.86 -16.41
CA SER A 244 27.21 -7.42 -17.80
C SER A 244 26.46 -6.11 -18.01
N THR A 245 27.04 -5.17 -18.76
CA THR A 245 26.44 -3.88 -19.08
C THR A 245 25.18 -3.99 -19.95
N SER A 246 24.96 -5.15 -20.59
CA SER A 246 23.76 -5.45 -21.37
C SER A 246 23.29 -6.88 -21.11
N GLN A 247 21.97 -7.04 -20.98
CA GLN A 247 21.30 -8.32 -20.80
C GLN A 247 19.97 -8.29 -21.55
N ALA A 248 19.70 -9.33 -22.33
CA ALA A 248 18.42 -9.51 -23.00
C ALA A 248 17.48 -10.29 -22.08
N ILE A 249 16.40 -9.65 -21.62
CA ILE A 249 15.40 -10.25 -20.74
C ILE A 249 14.20 -10.67 -21.59
N ARG A 250 13.79 -11.94 -21.48
CA ARG A 250 12.62 -12.45 -22.20
C ARG A 250 11.37 -12.26 -21.36
N LEU A 251 10.50 -11.36 -21.79
CA LEU A 251 9.22 -11.10 -21.16
C LEU A 251 8.20 -12.18 -21.58
N GLN A 252 7.52 -12.79 -20.60
CA GLN A 252 6.50 -13.82 -20.81
C GLN A 252 5.19 -13.41 -20.13
N PHE A 253 4.64 -12.28 -20.55
CA PHE A 253 3.36 -11.78 -20.04
C PHE A 253 2.19 -12.24 -20.90
N ASN A 254 1.06 -12.47 -20.24
CA ASN A 254 -0.22 -12.80 -20.87
C ASN A 254 -1.17 -11.59 -20.80
N HIS A 255 -2.26 -11.63 -21.58
CA HIS A 255 -3.28 -10.58 -21.62
C HIS A 255 -2.76 -9.19 -22.07
N PRO A 256 -3.65 -8.21 -22.34
CA PRO A 256 -3.22 -6.84 -22.65
C PRO A 256 -2.51 -6.19 -21.47
N VAL A 257 -1.25 -5.77 -21.67
CA VAL A 257 -0.41 -5.12 -20.65
C VAL A 257 -0.56 -3.61 -20.73
N LYS A 258 -0.87 -2.95 -19.60
CA LYS A 258 -0.98 -1.49 -19.50
C LYS A 258 0.38 -0.80 -19.34
N GLU A 259 1.21 -1.34 -18.45
CA GLU A 259 2.51 -0.77 -18.08
C GLU A 259 3.47 -1.85 -17.58
N ILE A 260 4.77 -1.55 -17.63
CA ILE A 260 5.85 -2.44 -17.19
C ILE A 260 6.77 -1.62 -16.27
N PHE A 261 7.07 -2.18 -15.11
CA PHE A 261 8.02 -1.62 -14.15
C PHE A 261 9.31 -2.45 -14.16
N GLY A 262 10.46 -1.79 -14.15
CA GLY A 262 11.78 -2.43 -14.20
C GLY A 262 12.87 -1.55 -13.63
#